data_AF-A0A354I793-F1
#
_entry.id   AF-A0A354I793-F1
#
_cell.length_a   1.000
_cell.length_b   1.000
_cell.length_c   1.000
_cell.angle_alpha   90.00
_cell.angle_beta   90.00
_cell.angle_gamma   90.00
#
_symmetry.space_group_name_H-M   'P 1'
#
loop_
_entity.id
_entity.type
_entity.pdbx_description
1 polymer ?
#
loop_
_entity_poly.entity_id
_entity_poly.type
_entity_poly.pdbx_seq_one_letter_code
_entity_poly.pdbx_strand_id
1 'polypeptide(L)'
;MRDIVQITIDCIKELKAIGIPVQDDRIREIKFARLPSEDAGNCTMYTNNTFRIKISLFFKNEKIDISELRETICHELLHTCPDCYQHTGKWIEYAKRLDVAYGYEIMAYKTDFDMKNKHIPVIHRLKCPECGGYWNIKKQCDCEKIRNGAKGICVWCGSYYDTEY
;
A
#
# COMPACT_ATOMS: atom_id res chain seq x y z
N MET A 1 -3.89 -18.57 -12.58
CA MET A 1 -2.84 -17.55 -12.80
C MET A 1 -3.49 -16.18 -12.81
N ARG A 2 -3.07 -15.28 -11.92
CA ARG A 2 -3.64 -13.93 -11.83
C ARG A 2 -3.31 -13.11 -13.08
N ASP A 3 -4.35 -12.59 -13.73
CA ASP A 3 -4.21 -11.62 -14.80
C ASP A 3 -4.00 -10.23 -14.21
N ILE A 4 -2.73 -9.83 -14.09
CA ILE A 4 -2.37 -8.53 -13.52
C ILE A 4 -2.93 -7.37 -14.33
N VAL A 5 -3.08 -7.52 -15.66
CA VAL A 5 -3.59 -6.46 -16.52
C VAL A 5 -5.06 -6.24 -16.23
N GLN A 6 -5.85 -7.32 -16.19
CA GLN A 6 -7.28 -7.22 -15.88
C GLN A 6 -7.52 -6.66 -14.46
N ILE A 7 -6.77 -7.13 -13.46
CA ILE A 7 -6.89 -6.63 -12.09
C ILE A 7 -6.56 -5.13 -12.03
N THR A 8 -5.52 -4.70 -12.76
CA THR A 8 -5.13 -3.28 -12.82
C THR A 8 -6.22 -2.42 -13.45
N ILE A 9 -6.85 -2.88 -14.53
CA ILE A 9 -7.98 -2.20 -15.16
C ILE A 9 -9.12 -2.00 -14.14
N ASP A 10 -9.40 -3.02 -13.33
CA ASP A 10 -10.45 -2.93 -12.31
C ASP A 10 -10.08 -1.97 -11.16
N CYS A 11 -8.82 -1.98 -10.72
CA CYS A 11 -8.32 -0.99 -9.76
C CYS A 11 -8.39 0.45 -10.30
N ILE A 12 -8.05 0.67 -11.58
CA ILE A 12 -8.18 1.99 -12.23
C ILE A 12 -9.63 2.47 -12.23
N LYS A 13 -10.59 1.58 -12.49
CA LYS A 13 -12.02 1.90 -12.45
C LYS A 13 -12.45 2.32 -11.04
N GLU A 14 -12.04 1.59 -10.01
CA GLU A 14 -12.32 1.95 -8.61
C GLU A 14 -11.75 3.33 -8.24
N LEU A 15 -10.48 3.57 -8.56
CA LEU A 15 -9.82 4.86 -8.32
C LEU A 15 -10.58 6.01 -8.99
N LYS A 16 -10.91 5.87 -10.27
CA LYS A 16 -11.67 6.88 -11.02
C LYS A 16 -13.09 7.07 -10.49
N ALA A 17 -13.75 6.01 -10.02
CA ALA A 17 -15.10 6.08 -9.45
C ALA A 17 -15.17 6.95 -8.19
N ILE A 18 -14.09 7.02 -7.41
CA ILE A 18 -13.99 7.90 -6.22
C ILE A 18 -13.24 9.21 -6.51
N GLY A 19 -13.10 9.57 -7.79
CA GLY A 19 -12.54 10.85 -8.23
C GLY A 19 -11.02 10.96 -8.11
N ILE A 20 -10.28 9.85 -8.08
CA ILE A 20 -8.82 9.85 -8.08
C ILE A 20 -8.31 9.90 -9.54
N PRO A 21 -7.54 10.94 -9.92
CA PRO A 21 -7.14 11.19 -11.31
C PRO A 21 -5.86 10.40 -11.70
N VAL A 22 -5.98 9.07 -11.75
CA VAL A 22 -4.91 8.19 -12.23
C VAL A 22 -4.57 8.51 -13.68
N GLN A 23 -3.27 8.61 -14.01
CA GLN A 23 -2.78 8.89 -15.37
C GLN A 23 -2.49 7.57 -16.12
N ASP A 24 -3.53 6.76 -16.29
CA ASP A 24 -3.44 5.41 -16.87
C ASP A 24 -2.97 5.40 -18.34
N ASP A 25 -3.24 6.48 -19.09
CA ASP A 25 -2.72 6.72 -20.43
C ASP A 25 -1.18 6.85 -20.49
N ARG A 26 -0.55 7.14 -19.35
CA ARG A 26 0.91 7.30 -19.23
C ARG A 26 1.62 6.05 -18.70
N ILE A 27 0.89 4.98 -18.40
CA ILE A 27 1.47 3.70 -17.94
C ILE A 27 1.88 2.86 -19.15
N ARG A 28 3.19 2.62 -19.29
CA ARG A 28 3.74 1.84 -20.41
C ARG A 28 3.64 0.34 -20.21
N GLU A 29 3.76 -0.09 -18.96
CA GLU A 29 3.82 -1.50 -18.60
C GLU A 29 3.46 -1.67 -17.13
N ILE A 30 2.67 -2.69 -16.85
CA ILE A 30 2.54 -3.28 -15.52
C ILE A 30 2.81 -4.78 -15.60
N LYS A 31 3.69 -5.29 -14.74
CA LYS A 31 4.02 -6.73 -14.72
C LYS A 31 4.47 -7.22 -13.37
N PHE A 32 4.38 -8.53 -13.18
CA PHE A 32 5.09 -9.19 -12.09
C PHE A 32 6.61 -9.24 -12.35
N ALA A 33 7.41 -8.95 -11.32
CA ALA A 33 8.86 -9.00 -11.39
C ALA A 33 9.48 -9.47 -10.06
N ARG A 34 10.74 -9.93 -10.10
CA ARG A 34 11.55 -10.07 -8.89
C ARG A 34 11.88 -8.66 -8.39
N LEU A 35 11.54 -8.39 -7.13
CA LEU A 35 11.84 -7.17 -6.40
C LEU A 35 12.64 -7.54 -5.14
N PRO A 36 13.32 -6.57 -4.49
CA PRO A 36 13.83 -6.75 -3.14
C PRO A 36 12.76 -7.32 -2.21
N SER A 37 13.17 -8.08 -1.18
CA SER A 37 12.23 -8.80 -0.30
C SER A 37 11.23 -7.90 0.42
N GLU A 38 11.59 -6.66 0.64
CA GLU A 38 10.83 -5.62 1.31
C GLU A 38 9.84 -4.88 0.39
N ASP A 39 9.96 -5.03 -0.93
CA ASP A 39 9.20 -4.27 -1.91
C ASP A 39 8.03 -5.09 -2.48
N ALA A 40 6.81 -4.75 -2.09
CA ALA A 40 5.59 -5.33 -2.64
C ALA A 40 5.31 -4.85 -4.08
N GLY A 41 5.68 -3.61 -4.39
CA GLY A 41 5.49 -2.95 -5.67
C GLY A 41 6.55 -1.87 -5.91
N ASN A 42 6.65 -1.42 -7.16
CA ASN A 42 7.50 -0.29 -7.53
C ASN A 42 6.97 0.41 -8.78
N CYS A 43 6.64 1.69 -8.65
CA CYS A 43 6.40 2.61 -9.75
C CYS A 43 7.67 3.40 -10.07
N THR A 44 8.16 3.30 -11.31
CA THR A 44 9.25 4.13 -11.82
C THR A 44 8.70 5.16 -12.82
N MET A 45 8.96 6.45 -12.61
CA MET A 45 8.71 7.49 -13.62
C MET A 45 9.93 7.68 -14.52
N TYR A 46 9.72 7.67 -15.83
CA TYR A 46 10.74 7.99 -16.84
C TYR A 46 10.84 9.50 -17.09
N THR A 47 11.95 9.94 -17.70
CA THR A 47 12.21 11.36 -18.02
C THR A 47 11.19 11.99 -18.95
N ASN A 48 10.50 11.18 -19.76
CA ASN A 48 9.41 11.62 -20.63
C ASN A 48 8.03 11.54 -19.95
N ASN A 49 7.99 11.55 -18.62
CA ASN A 49 6.77 11.56 -17.84
C ASN A 49 5.90 10.30 -18.06
N THR A 50 6.45 9.15 -18.44
CA THR A 50 5.69 7.89 -18.48
C THR A 50 6.07 6.98 -17.33
N PHE A 51 5.22 6.03 -16.99
CA PHE A 51 5.39 5.16 -15.82
C PHE A 51 5.56 3.70 -16.20
N ARG A 52 6.36 2.98 -15.41
CA ARG A 52 6.40 1.52 -15.39
C ARG A 52 6.13 1.04 -13.99
N ILE A 53 5.19 0.11 -13.85
CA ILE A 53 4.84 -0.49 -12.57
C ILE A 53 5.32 -1.94 -12.55
N LYS A 54 6.02 -2.31 -11.49
CA LYS A 54 6.38 -3.70 -11.20
C LYS A 54 5.69 -4.12 -9.91
N ILE A 55 5.11 -5.30 -9.90
CA ILE A 55 4.53 -5.91 -8.71
C ILE A 55 5.34 -7.16 -8.36
N SER A 56 5.58 -7.40 -7.07
CA SER A 56 6.39 -8.54 -6.64
C SER A 56 5.80 -9.87 -7.11
N LEU A 57 6.68 -10.80 -7.54
CA LEU A 57 6.30 -12.18 -7.87
C LEU A 57 5.62 -12.91 -6.71
N PHE A 58 5.81 -12.44 -5.47
CA PHE A 58 5.10 -12.91 -4.29
C PHE A 58 3.58 -13.03 -4.52
N PHE A 59 2.98 -12.05 -5.19
CA PHE A 59 1.55 -12.01 -5.44
C PHE A 59 1.06 -12.97 -6.54
N LYS A 60 1.95 -13.68 -7.25
CA LYS A 60 1.53 -14.79 -8.13
C LYS A 60 1.02 -15.99 -7.33
N ASN A 61 1.38 -16.09 -6.05
CA ASN A 61 0.89 -17.14 -5.18
C ASN A 61 -0.59 -16.90 -4.85
N GLU A 62 -1.46 -17.80 -5.32
CA GLU A 62 -2.91 -17.67 -5.15
C GLU A 62 -3.39 -17.85 -3.70
N LYS A 63 -2.51 -18.31 -2.78
CA LYS A 63 -2.79 -18.36 -1.34
C LYS A 63 -2.77 -16.98 -0.67
N ILE A 64 -2.16 -15.98 -1.30
CA ILE A 64 -2.17 -14.60 -0.78
C ILE A 64 -3.54 -14.01 -1.05
N ASP A 65 -4.11 -13.23 -0.15
CA ASP A 65 -5.40 -12.62 -0.42
C ASP A 65 -5.33 -11.74 -1.70
N ILE A 66 -6.38 -11.77 -2.52
CA ILE A 66 -6.42 -10.95 -3.72
C ILE A 66 -6.47 -9.46 -3.37
N SER A 67 -7.03 -9.09 -2.21
CA SER A 67 -7.08 -7.71 -1.73
C SER A 67 -5.66 -7.16 -1.54
N GLU A 68 -4.71 -7.93 -1.01
CA GLU A 68 -3.32 -7.46 -0.82
C GLU A 68 -2.65 -7.10 -2.16
N LEU A 69 -2.96 -7.85 -3.23
CA LEU A 69 -2.50 -7.50 -4.57
C LEU A 69 -3.19 -6.23 -5.09
N ARG A 70 -4.50 -6.10 -4.89
CA ARG A 70 -5.26 -4.91 -5.31
C ARG A 70 -4.79 -3.65 -4.59
N GLU A 71 -4.59 -3.73 -3.28
CA GLU A 71 -4.06 -2.66 -2.43
C GLU A 71 -2.67 -2.23 -2.91
N THR A 72 -1.78 -3.18 -3.20
CA THR A 72 -0.45 -2.90 -3.75
C THR A 72 -0.54 -2.25 -5.14
N ILE A 73 -1.41 -2.74 -6.04
CA ILE A 73 -1.61 -2.13 -7.35
C ILE A 73 -2.13 -0.69 -7.21
N CYS A 74 -3.12 -0.47 -6.34
CA CYS A 74 -3.66 0.86 -6.08
C CYS A 74 -2.58 1.81 -5.54
N HIS A 75 -1.76 1.36 -4.59
CA HIS A 75 -0.61 2.13 -4.09
C HIS A 75 0.29 2.61 -5.23
N GLU A 76 0.71 1.71 -6.12
CA GLU A 76 1.57 2.08 -7.25
C GLU A 76 0.85 2.99 -8.27
N LEU A 77 -0.45 2.79 -8.50
CA LEU A 77 -1.25 3.65 -9.36
C LEU A 77 -1.37 5.08 -8.80
N LEU A 78 -1.44 5.25 -7.47
CA LEU A 78 -1.45 6.58 -6.85
C LEU A 78 -0.20 7.38 -7.21
N HIS A 79 0.97 6.75 -7.37
CA HIS A 79 2.19 7.44 -7.81
C HIS A 79 2.12 8.00 -9.23
N THR A 80 1.16 7.56 -10.02
CA THR A 80 0.91 8.11 -11.37
C THR A 80 0.03 9.37 -11.33
N CYS A 81 -0.62 9.67 -10.20
CA CYS A 81 -1.46 10.86 -10.09
C CYS A 81 -0.60 12.15 -10.04
N PRO A 82 -1.13 13.29 -10.52
CA PRO A 82 -0.45 14.58 -10.41
C PRO A 82 -0.10 14.91 -8.95
N ASP A 83 1.15 15.35 -8.73
CA ASP A 83 1.71 15.70 -7.41
C ASP A 83 1.72 14.55 -6.38
N CYS A 84 1.64 13.28 -6.83
CA CYS A 84 1.57 12.10 -5.95
C CYS A 84 2.78 11.17 -6.05
N TYR A 85 3.88 11.60 -6.67
CA TYR A 85 5.05 10.72 -6.83
C TYR A 85 5.71 10.37 -5.49
N GLN A 86 5.58 11.25 -4.49
CA GLN A 86 6.00 11.00 -3.11
C GLN A 86 4.78 10.68 -2.25
N HIS A 87 4.97 9.95 -1.14
CA HIS A 87 3.93 9.61 -0.16
C HIS A 87 3.50 10.82 0.69
N THR A 88 3.25 11.97 0.07
CA THR A 88 2.87 13.23 0.74
C THR A 88 1.68 13.88 0.06
N GLY A 89 1.07 14.88 0.72
CA GLY A 89 -0.02 15.68 0.14
C GLY A 89 -1.17 14.84 -0.41
N LYS A 90 -1.45 15.01 -1.71
CA LYS A 90 -2.55 14.33 -2.41
C LYS A 90 -2.43 12.81 -2.39
N TRP A 91 -1.21 12.25 -2.35
CA TRP A 91 -1.04 10.81 -2.30
C TRP A 91 -1.67 10.23 -1.02
N ILE A 92 -1.39 10.83 0.14
CA ILE A 92 -1.97 10.42 1.43
C ILE A 92 -3.50 10.59 1.42
N GLU A 93 -3.98 11.70 0.85
CA GLU A 93 -5.40 11.96 0.74
C GLU A 93 -6.11 10.86 -0.06
N TYR A 94 -5.56 10.50 -1.23
CA TYR A 94 -6.12 9.46 -2.09
C TYR A 94 -6.02 8.06 -1.47
N ALA A 95 -4.91 7.73 -0.80
CA ALA A 95 -4.78 6.49 -0.05
C ALA A 95 -5.86 6.35 1.04
N LYS A 96 -6.09 7.41 1.82
CA LYS A 96 -7.17 7.43 2.83
C LYS A 96 -8.56 7.28 2.22
N ARG A 97 -8.81 7.91 1.07
CA ARG A 97 -10.11 7.77 0.38
C ARG A 97 -10.38 6.32 -0.02
N LEU A 98 -9.37 5.58 -0.47
CA LEU A 98 -9.48 4.15 -0.78
C LEU A 98 -9.74 3.30 0.46
N ASP A 99 -9.02 3.56 1.55
CA ASP A 99 -9.24 2.87 2.83
C ASP A 99 -10.71 3.05 3.28
N VAL A 100 -11.26 4.26 3.16
CA VAL A 100 -12.66 4.55 3.53
C VAL A 100 -13.67 3.93 2.54
N ALA A 101 -13.43 4.05 1.24
CA ALA A 101 -14.41 3.64 0.23
C ALA A 101 -14.51 2.13 0.05
N TYR A 102 -13.40 1.41 0.18
CA TYR A 102 -13.30 -0.01 -0.16
C TYR A 102 -12.80 -0.90 0.98
N GLY A 103 -12.49 -0.32 2.16
CA GLY A 103 -11.90 -1.07 3.27
C GLY A 103 -10.48 -1.55 2.98
N TYR A 104 -9.80 -0.90 2.04
CA TYR A 104 -8.38 -1.14 1.79
C TYR A 104 -7.52 -0.71 2.98
N GLU A 105 -6.29 -1.20 3.02
CA GLU A 105 -5.34 -0.88 4.09
C GLU A 105 -4.06 -0.27 3.50
N ILE A 106 -4.19 0.69 2.59
CA ILE A 106 -3.06 1.31 1.88
C ILE A 106 -2.22 2.15 2.84
N MET A 107 -2.85 2.79 3.83
CA MET A 107 -2.15 3.54 4.86
C MET A 107 -1.59 2.65 5.99
N ALA A 108 -1.76 1.33 5.91
CA ALA A 108 -1.20 0.38 6.87
C ALA A 108 0.26 0.07 6.53
N TYR A 109 1.15 0.13 7.51
CA TYR A 109 2.42 -0.55 7.41
C TYR A 109 2.20 -2.07 7.46
N LYS A 110 2.65 -2.77 6.41
CA LYS A 110 2.54 -4.22 6.26
C LYS A 110 3.89 -4.84 5.97
N THR A 111 4.21 -5.90 6.70
CA THR A 111 5.31 -6.80 6.37
C THR A 111 4.81 -7.95 5.50
N ASP A 112 5.76 -8.70 4.93
CA ASP A 112 5.52 -9.99 4.28
C ASP A 112 4.70 -10.97 5.14
N PHE A 113 4.91 -10.94 6.47
CA PHE A 113 4.12 -11.75 7.39
C PHE A 113 2.67 -11.28 7.44
N ASP A 114 2.43 -9.97 7.47
CA ASP A 114 1.08 -9.40 7.58
C ASP A 114 0.25 -9.70 6.34
N MET A 115 0.86 -9.59 5.15
CA MET A 115 0.20 -9.90 3.87
C MET A 115 -0.11 -11.39 3.74
N LYS A 116 0.81 -12.28 4.15
CA LYS A 116 0.59 -13.74 4.16
C LYS A 116 -0.47 -14.16 5.17
N ASN A 117 -0.66 -13.38 6.24
CA ASN A 117 -1.52 -13.71 7.36
C ASN A 117 -2.59 -12.61 7.58
N LYS A 118 -3.22 -12.14 6.50
CA LYS A 118 -4.26 -11.10 6.57
C LYS A 118 -5.36 -11.43 7.60
N HIS A 119 -5.75 -12.71 7.68
CA HIS A 119 -6.78 -13.25 8.56
C HIS A 119 -6.43 -13.29 10.05
N ILE A 120 -5.15 -13.17 10.44
CA ILE A 120 -4.78 -13.12 11.85
C ILE A 120 -5.32 -11.81 12.46
N PRO A 121 -6.03 -11.87 13.60
CA PRO A 121 -6.61 -10.69 14.23
C PRO A 121 -5.55 -9.70 14.68
N VAL A 122 -5.89 -8.42 14.57
CA VAL A 122 -5.08 -7.32 15.09
C VAL A 122 -5.22 -7.31 16.61
N ILE A 123 -4.10 -7.35 17.33
CA ILE A 123 -4.05 -7.33 18.80
C ILE A 123 -3.86 -5.93 19.36
N HIS A 124 -3.24 -5.03 18.58
CA HIS A 124 -3.06 -3.63 18.92
C HIS A 124 -2.86 -2.81 17.65
N ARG A 125 -3.22 -1.52 17.67
CA ARG A 125 -3.03 -0.61 16.55
C ARG A 125 -2.26 0.62 17.01
N LEU A 126 -1.24 0.98 16.24
CA LEU A 126 -0.59 2.27 16.37
C LEU A 126 -0.99 3.17 15.22
N LYS A 127 -1.12 4.47 15.46
CA LYS A 127 -1.47 5.45 14.44
C LYS A 127 -0.56 6.65 14.51
N CYS A 128 -0.17 7.14 13.35
CA CYS A 128 0.64 8.33 13.21
C CYS A 128 -0.28 9.55 13.35
N PRO A 129 -0.05 10.43 14.34
CA PRO A 129 -0.89 11.61 14.53
C PRO A 129 -0.77 12.61 13.38
N GLU A 130 0.38 12.63 12.68
CA GLU A 130 0.66 13.57 11.59
C GLU A 130 -0.03 13.18 10.29
N CYS A 131 0.23 11.97 9.79
CA CYS A 131 -0.27 11.55 8.48
C CYS A 131 -1.46 10.61 8.55
N GLY A 132 -1.81 10.08 9.72
CA GLY A 132 -2.90 9.10 9.90
C GLY A 132 -2.59 7.69 9.41
N GLY A 133 -1.37 7.42 8.94
CA GLY A 133 -0.92 6.05 8.68
C GLY A 133 -0.87 5.22 9.96
N TYR A 134 -0.98 3.89 9.83
CA TYR A 134 -1.15 3.04 10.99
C TYR A 134 -0.38 1.73 10.87
N TRP A 135 -0.15 1.07 12.01
CA TRP A 135 0.46 -0.25 12.06
C TRP A 135 -0.46 -1.18 12.87
N ASN A 136 -1.03 -2.16 12.17
CA ASN A 136 -1.81 -3.23 12.76
C ASN A 136 -0.86 -4.30 13.31
N ILE A 137 -0.66 -4.31 14.63
CA ILE A 137 0.19 -5.29 15.30
C ILE A 137 -0.59 -6.59 15.44
N LYS A 138 -0.01 -7.67 14.89
CA LYS A 138 -0.56 -9.03 14.94
C LYS A 138 0.29 -10.00 15.77
N LYS A 139 1.56 -9.67 16.03
CA LYS A 139 2.49 -10.52 16.78
C LYS A 139 2.61 -10.07 18.22
N GLN A 140 2.45 -11.01 19.15
CA GLN A 140 2.58 -10.76 20.58
C GLN A 140 3.95 -10.16 20.95
N CYS A 141 5.03 -10.65 20.33
CA CYS A 141 6.38 -10.12 20.58
C CYS A 141 6.56 -8.66 20.15
N ASP A 142 5.87 -8.21 19.10
CA ASP A 142 5.91 -6.80 18.68
C ASP A 142 5.05 -5.94 19.62
N CYS A 143 3.91 -6.46 20.09
CA CYS A 143 3.10 -5.80 21.13
C CYS A 143 3.88 -5.59 22.43
N GLU A 144 4.66 -6.59 22.87
CA GLU A 144 5.50 -6.50 24.06
C GLU A 144 6.60 -5.44 23.93
N LYS A 145 7.25 -5.34 22.76
CA LYS A 145 8.24 -4.27 22.51
C LYS A 145 7.63 -2.89 22.68
N ILE A 146 6.45 -2.66 22.10
CA ILE A 146 5.75 -1.38 22.21
C ILE A 146 5.35 -1.10 23.66
N ARG A 147 4.80 -2.08 24.39
CA ARG A 147 4.47 -1.95 25.82
C ARG A 147 5.70 -1.63 26.68
N ASN A 148 6.86 -2.12 26.29
CA ASN A 148 8.15 -1.83 26.91
C ASN A 148 8.79 -0.51 26.43
N GLY A 149 8.03 0.34 25.72
CA GLY A 149 8.44 1.68 25.33
C GLY A 149 9.13 1.81 23.96
N ALA A 150 9.20 0.74 23.16
CA ALA A 150 9.69 0.85 21.79
C ALA A 150 8.75 1.75 20.97
N LYS A 151 9.32 2.69 20.21
CA LYS A 151 8.56 3.57 19.31
C LYS A 151 8.81 3.17 17.87
N GLY A 152 7.73 2.94 17.12
CA GLY A 152 7.80 2.74 15.67
C GLY A 152 7.84 4.08 14.93
N ILE A 153 8.62 4.15 13.86
CA ILE A 153 8.64 5.29 12.94
C ILE A 153 7.62 5.03 11.83
N CYS A 154 6.79 6.02 11.55
CA CYS A 154 5.81 5.98 10.47
C CYS A 154 6.51 5.95 9.12
N VAL A 155 6.26 4.90 8.34
CA VAL A 155 6.86 4.70 7.02
C VAL A 155 6.40 5.72 5.98
N TRP A 156 5.29 6.42 6.25
CA TRP A 156 4.70 7.38 5.32
C TRP A 156 5.25 8.79 5.47
N CYS A 157 5.58 9.22 6.69
CA CYS A 157 6.00 10.60 6.95
C CYS A 157 7.20 10.76 7.90
N GLY A 158 7.73 9.67 8.47
CA GLY A 158 8.89 9.69 9.36
C GLY A 158 8.60 10.12 10.81
N SER A 159 7.37 10.53 11.15
CA SER A 159 6.96 10.84 12.52
C SER A 159 6.80 9.56 13.36
N TYR A 160 6.81 9.66 14.69
CA TYR A 160 6.52 8.50 15.53
C TYR A 160 5.06 8.11 15.47
N TYR A 161 4.80 6.80 15.49
CA TYR A 161 3.46 6.30 15.78
C TYR A 161 3.10 6.56 17.25
N ASP A 162 1.82 6.80 17.49
CA ASP A 162 1.22 6.86 18.82
C ASP A 162 0.29 5.64 19.03
N THR A 163 0.09 5.24 20.27
CA THR A 163 -0.82 4.14 20.61
C THR A 163 -2.27 4.61 20.50
N GLU A 164 -3.08 3.96 19.64
CA GLU A 164 -4.54 4.08 19.75
C GLU A 164 -4.98 3.13 20.88
N TYR A 165 -5.59 3.69 21.94
CA TYR A 165 -6.26 2.91 22.99
C TYR A 165 -7.64 2.45 22.55
#